data_AF-A0A818L8Q8-F1
#
_entry.id   AF-A0A818L8Q8-F1
#
_cell.length_a   1.000
_cell.length_b   1.000
_cell.length_c   1.000
_cell.angle_alpha   90.00
_cell.angle_beta   90.00
_cell.angle_gamma   90.00
#
_symmetry.space_group_name_H-M   'P 1'
#
loop_
_entity.id
_entity.type
_entity.pdbx_description
1 polymer ?
#
loop_
_entity_poly.entity_id
_entity_poly.type
_entity_poly.pdbx_seq_one_letter_code
_entity_poly.pdbx_strand_id
1 'polypeptide(L)'
;MTNDTSKINNTSTTNKARPWIQTGRYEFETVCRTTLCPKEWLQVEKIYVCEYCLKTTIQATSARRHRTKCTQTRPPGCLIYIQNDVNIFEVCGWKAKTYCEDLCLLATLFIESKVEIKNVHRFRFYVLTVCHNDNQYEFAGFFSKLQYQERLNLSCLLILPPYRNRGFGSLMVHISYALSRLANIHTGTPERPLSTQGLLCYRKYWKSKIFDYLLTKTNDEQIAINGSYLFYRLYLCQRLNLNYSSLIKMNEEYPCLPATDRYSIKIT
;
A
#
# COMPACT_ATOMS: atom_id res chain seq x y z
N MET A 1 22.43 51.92 27.03
CA MET A 1 21.13 51.22 27.16
C MET A 1 20.55 51.08 25.76
N THR A 2 20.98 50.09 24.96
CA THR A 2 20.54 48.68 24.91
C THR A 2 19.13 48.49 24.33
N ASN A 3 19.08 47.91 23.12
CA ASN A 3 18.21 46.83 22.63
C ASN A 3 17.99 47.07 21.12
N ASP A 4 18.83 46.57 20.20
CA ASP A 4 19.05 45.14 19.89
C ASP A 4 17.80 44.27 20.00
N THR A 5 17.08 44.14 18.88
CA THR A 5 16.31 42.93 18.56
C THR A 5 16.46 42.61 17.08
N SER A 6 17.63 42.06 16.76
CA SER A 6 17.82 41.16 15.62
C SER A 6 16.92 39.92 15.79
N LYS A 7 15.76 39.90 15.14
CA LYS A 7 14.98 38.66 14.98
C LYS A 7 15.55 37.84 13.84
N ILE A 8 16.54 37.04 14.23
CA ILE A 8 16.94 35.72 13.75
C ILE A 8 16.10 35.19 12.57
N ASN A 9 16.72 35.21 11.38
CA ASN A 9 16.46 34.26 10.31
C ASN A 9 16.74 32.84 10.80
N ASN A 10 15.83 31.88 10.61
CA ASN A 10 16.17 30.49 10.29
C ASN A 10 14.92 29.63 10.00
N THR A 11 14.53 29.56 8.73
CA THR A 11 13.99 28.32 8.14
C THR A 11 14.58 28.16 6.74
N SER A 12 15.90 27.97 6.69
CA SER A 12 16.57 27.39 5.52
C SER A 12 16.18 25.91 5.41
N THR A 13 15.02 25.65 4.79
CA THR A 13 14.78 24.34 4.17
C THR A 13 15.76 24.22 3.02
N THR A 14 16.95 23.71 3.32
CA THR A 14 17.97 23.45 2.30
C THR A 14 17.34 22.56 1.24
N ASN A 15 17.25 23.09 0.03
CA ASN A 15 16.65 22.49 -1.15
C ASN A 15 17.58 21.39 -1.70
N LYS A 16 18.00 20.46 -0.83
CA LYS A 16 18.91 19.37 -1.18
C LYS A 16 18.15 18.44 -2.13
N ALA A 17 18.80 17.97 -3.19
CA ALA A 17 18.23 16.98 -4.09
C ALA A 17 17.91 15.68 -3.34
N ARG A 18 16.85 14.98 -3.74
CA ARG A 18 16.50 13.69 -3.12
C ARG A 18 17.42 12.60 -3.66
N PRO A 19 17.83 11.63 -2.83
CA PRO A 19 18.64 10.54 -3.30
C PRO A 19 17.87 9.71 -4.34
N TRP A 20 18.59 9.23 -5.34
CA TRP A 20 18.14 8.18 -6.26
C TRP A 20 18.26 6.80 -5.59
N ILE A 21 17.41 5.86 -5.98
CA ILE A 21 17.57 4.44 -5.66
C ILE A 21 18.01 3.70 -6.91
N GLN A 22 19.00 2.82 -6.77
CA GLN A 22 19.33 1.77 -7.73
C GLN A 22 18.95 0.41 -7.14
N THR A 23 18.03 -0.29 -7.79
CA THR A 23 17.62 -1.67 -7.45
C THR A 23 17.50 -2.49 -8.72
N GLY A 24 18.24 -3.61 -8.78
CA GLY A 24 18.32 -4.41 -10.00
C GLY A 24 18.80 -3.59 -11.20
N ARG A 25 17.94 -3.54 -12.22
CA ARG A 25 18.09 -2.75 -13.46
C ARG A 25 17.48 -1.35 -13.40
N TYR A 26 16.77 -1.01 -12.32
CA TYR A 26 15.99 0.21 -12.22
C TYR A 26 16.71 1.28 -11.41
N GLU A 27 16.60 2.52 -11.89
CA GLU A 27 16.96 3.72 -11.14
C GLU A 27 15.78 4.68 -11.10
N PHE A 28 15.47 5.22 -9.91
CA PHE A 28 14.37 6.17 -9.73
C PHE A 28 14.56 7.02 -8.48
N GLU A 29 13.99 8.22 -8.48
CA GLU A 29 14.05 9.15 -7.36
C GLU A 29 13.18 8.70 -6.17
N THR A 30 13.62 9.02 -4.96
CA THR A 30 12.83 8.88 -3.74
C THR A 30 11.74 9.96 -3.65
N VAL A 31 10.69 9.69 -2.86
CA VAL A 31 9.49 10.55 -2.82
C VAL A 31 9.36 11.30 -1.50
N CYS A 32 9.79 10.72 -0.39
CA CYS A 32 9.55 11.27 0.95
C CYS A 32 10.85 11.42 1.74
N ARG A 33 10.87 12.37 2.67
CA ARG A 33 11.92 12.54 3.69
C ARG A 33 11.33 12.40 5.09
N THR A 34 10.91 11.19 5.44
CA THR A 34 10.44 10.93 6.81
C THR A 34 11.60 10.99 7.80
N THR A 35 11.28 11.36 9.05
CA THR A 35 12.24 11.41 10.16
C THR A 35 12.79 10.04 10.54
N LEU A 36 12.12 8.96 10.13
CA LEU A 36 12.58 7.60 10.32
C LEU A 36 13.67 7.15 9.33
N CYS A 37 13.84 7.88 8.22
CA CYS A 37 14.88 7.58 7.25
C CYS A 37 16.26 7.88 7.88
N PRO A 38 17.26 6.99 7.73
CA PRO A 38 18.63 7.29 8.14
C PRO A 38 19.13 8.60 7.53
N LYS A 39 19.73 9.46 8.34
CA LYS A 39 20.15 10.81 7.91
C LYS A 39 21.23 10.75 6.84
N GLU A 40 22.09 9.74 6.91
CA GLU A 40 23.17 9.47 5.97
C GLU A 40 22.63 9.20 4.57
N TRP A 41 21.46 8.55 4.45
CA TRP A 41 20.83 8.25 3.17
C TRP A 41 20.32 9.52 2.48
N LEU A 42 19.84 10.49 3.25
CA LEU A 42 19.39 11.78 2.74
C LEU A 42 20.55 12.68 2.29
N GLN A 43 21.78 12.31 2.61
CA GLN A 43 22.97 13.10 2.29
C GLN A 43 23.70 12.65 1.03
N VAL A 44 23.45 11.43 0.56
CA VAL A 44 24.06 10.86 -0.64
C VAL A 44 23.22 11.12 -1.89
N GLU A 45 23.86 11.04 -3.04
CA GLU A 45 23.18 11.16 -4.34
C GLU A 45 22.40 9.88 -4.69
N LYS A 46 22.93 8.71 -4.33
CA LYS A 46 22.38 7.41 -4.72
C LYS A 46 22.46 6.38 -3.59
N ILE A 47 21.37 5.66 -3.41
CA ILE A 47 21.18 4.55 -2.48
C ILE A 47 21.05 3.27 -3.32
N TYR A 48 21.70 2.19 -2.89
CA TYR A 48 21.70 0.90 -3.58
C TYR A 48 20.94 -0.11 -2.74
N VAL A 49 19.94 -0.76 -3.34
CA VAL A 49 19.08 -1.74 -2.69
C VAL A 49 19.20 -3.06 -3.44
N CYS A 50 19.44 -4.17 -2.70
CA CYS A 50 19.38 -5.50 -3.29
C CYS A 50 17.94 -5.86 -3.64
N GLU A 51 17.68 -6.27 -4.89
CA GLU A 51 16.33 -6.61 -5.36
C GLU A 51 15.74 -7.88 -4.71
N TYR A 52 16.59 -8.72 -4.10
CA TYR A 52 16.18 -9.98 -3.47
C TYR A 52 16.08 -9.88 -1.95
N CYS A 53 17.16 -9.46 -1.28
CA CYS A 53 17.20 -9.42 0.19
C CYS A 53 16.88 -8.05 0.80
N LEU A 54 16.71 -7.02 -0.04
CA LEU A 54 16.40 -5.63 0.35
C LEU A 54 17.47 -4.91 1.18
N LYS A 55 18.62 -5.55 1.41
CA LYS A 55 19.76 -4.89 2.05
C LYS A 55 20.11 -3.60 1.31
N THR A 56 20.15 -2.52 2.08
CA THR A 56 20.41 -1.18 1.56
C THR A 56 21.83 -0.74 1.90
N THR A 57 22.51 -0.11 0.94
CA THR A 57 23.87 0.43 1.09
C THR A 57 23.97 1.79 0.39
N ILE A 58 24.88 2.65 0.86
CA ILE A 58 25.09 3.99 0.28
C ILE A 58 26.40 4.11 -0.52
N GLN A 59 27.19 3.03 -0.58
CA GLN A 59 28.45 2.96 -1.32
C GLN A 59 28.35 1.94 -2.46
N ALA A 60 28.71 2.36 -3.68
CA ALA A 60 28.69 1.50 -4.87
C ALA A 60 29.58 0.25 -4.71
N THR A 61 30.74 0.39 -4.07
CA THR A 61 31.68 -0.71 -3.80
C THR A 61 31.06 -1.79 -2.90
N SER A 62 30.35 -1.36 -1.86
CA SER A 62 29.61 -2.23 -0.94
C SER A 62 28.44 -2.93 -1.64
N ALA A 63 27.69 -2.22 -2.49
CA ALA A 63 26.62 -2.79 -3.30
C ALA A 63 27.14 -3.85 -4.27
N ARG A 64 28.24 -3.57 -4.99
CA ARG A 64 28.88 -4.52 -5.92
C ARG A 64 29.36 -5.77 -5.19
N ARG A 65 30.02 -5.62 -4.05
CA ARG A 65 30.46 -6.74 -3.21
C ARG A 65 29.30 -7.55 -2.66
N HIS A 66 28.19 -6.91 -2.33
CA HIS A 66 26.99 -7.62 -1.88
C HIS A 66 26.38 -8.43 -3.02
N ARG A 67 26.25 -7.87 -4.22
CA ARG A 67 25.70 -8.57 -5.40
C ARG A 67 26.43 -9.86 -5.72
N THR A 68 27.76 -9.92 -5.53
CA THR A 68 28.54 -11.15 -5.79
C THR A 68 28.44 -12.20 -4.68
N LYS A 69 27.96 -11.83 -3.49
CA LYS A 69 27.89 -12.72 -2.31
C LYS A 69 26.46 -13.09 -1.91
N CYS A 70 25.46 -12.32 -2.36
CA CYS A 70 24.07 -12.55 -2.02
C CYS A 70 23.58 -13.85 -2.65
N THR A 71 23.13 -14.78 -1.82
CA THR A 71 22.58 -16.08 -2.26
C THR A 71 21.05 -16.06 -2.37
N GLN A 72 20.41 -14.94 -2.04
CA GLN A 72 18.96 -14.80 -2.06
C GLN A 72 18.48 -14.53 -3.49
N THR A 73 17.41 -15.21 -3.89
CA THR A 73 16.77 -15.04 -5.21
C THR A 73 15.27 -14.74 -5.10
N ARG A 74 14.71 -14.81 -3.88
CA ARG A 74 13.29 -14.61 -3.57
C ARG A 74 13.08 -14.09 -2.15
N PRO A 75 11.90 -13.53 -1.82
CA PRO A 75 11.54 -13.18 -0.46
C PRO A 75 11.54 -14.39 0.49
N PRO A 76 11.95 -14.23 1.77
CA PRO A 76 12.02 -15.31 2.76
C PRO A 76 10.63 -15.63 3.34
N GLY A 77 9.78 -16.27 2.54
CA GLY A 77 8.40 -16.58 2.91
C GLY A 77 7.75 -17.65 2.04
N CYS A 78 6.45 -17.83 2.24
CA CYS A 78 5.65 -18.77 1.47
C CYS A 78 5.06 -18.07 0.24
N LEU A 79 5.17 -18.69 -0.93
CA LEU A 79 4.50 -18.21 -2.14
C LEU A 79 3.00 -18.52 -2.02
N ILE A 80 2.15 -17.50 -2.06
CA ILE A 80 0.70 -17.63 -1.85
C ILE A 80 -0.13 -17.29 -3.09
N TYR A 81 0.48 -16.70 -4.11
CA TYR A 81 -0.19 -16.32 -5.35
C TYR A 81 0.81 -16.29 -6.49
N ILE A 82 0.41 -16.85 -7.62
CA ILE A 82 1.14 -16.89 -8.89
C ILE A 82 0.15 -16.60 -10.01
N GLN A 83 0.45 -15.62 -10.84
CA GLN A 83 -0.24 -15.41 -12.10
C GLN A 83 0.72 -14.80 -13.11
N ASN A 84 1.02 -15.54 -14.18
CA ASN A 84 2.05 -15.17 -15.17
C ASN A 84 3.41 -14.90 -14.47
N ASP A 85 3.98 -13.72 -14.69
CA ASP A 85 5.21 -13.23 -14.07
C ASP A 85 5.00 -12.64 -12.66
N VAL A 86 3.76 -12.51 -12.19
CA VAL A 86 3.43 -11.87 -10.92
C VAL A 86 3.32 -12.89 -9.80
N ASN A 87 4.08 -12.65 -8.73
CA ASN A 87 4.19 -13.55 -7.59
C ASN A 87 4.02 -12.79 -6.28
N ILE A 88 3.30 -13.35 -5.30
CA ILE A 88 3.16 -12.75 -3.96
C ILE A 88 3.59 -13.74 -2.89
N PHE A 89 4.53 -13.32 -2.06
CA PHE A 89 5.03 -14.08 -0.92
C PHE A 89 4.45 -13.55 0.39
N GLU A 90 3.93 -14.44 1.24
CA GLU A 90 3.66 -14.14 2.63
C GLU A 90 4.94 -14.31 3.48
N VAL A 91 5.41 -13.22 4.05
CA VAL A 91 6.60 -13.15 4.90
C VAL A 91 6.18 -12.82 6.33
N CYS A 92 6.57 -13.69 7.26
CA CYS A 92 6.31 -13.50 8.69
C CYS A 92 7.39 -12.63 9.32
N GLY A 93 7.01 -11.47 9.87
CA GLY A 93 7.97 -10.53 10.46
C GLY A 93 8.73 -11.08 11.67
N TRP A 94 8.17 -12.07 12.39
CA TRP A 94 8.90 -12.77 13.45
C TRP A 94 10.01 -13.67 12.89
N LYS A 95 9.74 -14.40 11.80
CA LYS A 95 10.69 -15.35 11.21
C LYS A 95 11.77 -14.68 10.36
N ALA A 96 11.42 -13.60 9.65
CA ALA A 96 12.29 -12.91 8.70
C ALA A 96 12.58 -11.46 9.14
N LYS A 97 12.96 -11.28 10.41
CA LYS A 97 13.09 -9.95 11.05
C LYS A 97 13.93 -8.97 10.23
N THR A 98 15.17 -9.33 9.88
CA THR A 98 16.10 -8.45 9.14
C THR A 98 15.52 -8.01 7.79
N TYR A 99 14.96 -8.97 7.03
CA TYR A 99 14.33 -8.67 5.74
C TYR A 99 13.16 -7.68 5.89
N CYS A 100 12.32 -7.88 6.90
CA CYS A 100 11.18 -7.01 7.16
C CYS A 100 11.59 -5.62 7.68
N GLU A 101 12.68 -5.52 8.44
CA GLU A 101 13.27 -4.24 8.86
C GLU A 101 13.84 -3.49 7.66
N ASP A 102 14.60 -4.17 6.79
CA ASP A 102 15.11 -3.61 5.53
C ASP A 102 13.98 -3.15 4.60
N LEU A 103 12.90 -3.95 4.48
CA LEU A 103 11.69 -3.58 3.76
C LEU A 103 11.03 -2.33 4.34
N CYS A 104 10.98 -2.21 5.67
CA CYS A 104 10.45 -1.04 6.33
C CYS A 104 11.34 0.20 6.10
N LEU A 105 12.66 0.06 6.16
CA LEU A 105 13.60 1.14 5.84
C LEU A 105 13.49 1.58 4.38
N LEU A 106 13.32 0.65 3.44
CA LEU A 106 13.03 1.03 2.05
C LEU A 106 11.73 1.83 1.96
N ALA A 107 10.68 1.40 2.67
CA ALA A 107 9.38 2.06 2.64
C ALA A 107 9.39 3.48 3.20
N THR A 108 10.32 3.83 4.11
CA THR A 108 10.44 5.22 4.61
C THR A 108 10.75 6.23 3.51
N LEU A 109 11.38 5.78 2.42
CA LEU A 109 11.72 6.64 1.28
C LEU A 109 10.49 6.99 0.39
N PHE A 110 9.36 6.31 0.60
CA PHE A 110 8.16 6.42 -0.24
C PHE A 110 6.86 6.64 0.52
N ILE A 111 6.83 6.38 1.83
CA ILE A 111 5.65 6.51 2.69
C ILE A 111 5.96 7.51 3.80
N GLU A 112 5.43 8.71 3.66
CA GLU A 112 5.63 9.80 4.62
C GLU A 112 5.04 9.50 6.00
N SER A 113 3.86 8.88 6.04
CA SER A 113 3.16 8.50 7.27
C SER A 113 3.66 7.20 7.91
N LYS A 114 4.84 6.70 7.51
CA LYS A 114 5.41 5.49 8.12
C LYS A 114 5.93 5.81 9.52
N VAL A 115 5.49 5.02 10.50
CA VAL A 115 5.79 5.22 11.93
C VAL A 115 6.55 4.06 12.60
N GLU A 116 6.67 2.91 11.95
CA GLU A 116 7.24 1.69 12.54
C GLU A 116 8.23 1.00 11.62
N ILE A 117 9.38 0.58 12.17
CA ILE A 117 10.45 -0.15 11.47
C ILE A 117 10.91 -1.38 12.27
N LYS A 118 10.97 -1.32 13.61
CA LYS A 118 11.64 -2.33 14.44
C LYS A 118 10.68 -3.41 14.95
N ASN A 119 9.42 -3.06 15.21
CA ASN A 119 8.42 -4.01 15.72
C ASN A 119 7.78 -4.85 14.60
N VAL A 120 8.58 -5.34 13.65
CA VAL A 120 8.12 -6.10 12.49
C VAL A 120 7.42 -7.41 12.86
N HIS A 121 7.73 -7.96 14.03
CA HIS A 121 7.10 -9.17 14.56
C HIS A 121 5.58 -9.06 14.72
N ARG A 122 5.03 -7.84 14.78
CA ARG A 122 3.58 -7.58 14.86
C ARG A 122 2.87 -7.72 13.52
N PHE A 123 3.62 -7.85 12.42
CA PHE A 123 3.10 -7.77 11.06
C PHE A 123 3.31 -9.05 10.25
N ARG A 124 2.39 -9.30 9.33
CA ARG A 124 2.60 -10.10 8.13
C ARG A 124 2.87 -9.16 6.96
N PHE A 125 3.82 -9.52 6.12
CA PHE A 125 4.17 -8.76 4.92
C PHE A 125 3.81 -9.61 3.70
N TYR A 126 3.14 -9.00 2.73
CA TYR A 126 2.78 -9.63 1.47
C TYR A 126 3.60 -8.95 0.39
N VAL A 127 4.64 -9.65 -0.06
CA VAL A 127 5.68 -9.10 -0.93
C VAL A 127 5.36 -9.45 -2.37
N LEU A 128 5.10 -8.43 -3.18
CA LEU A 128 4.89 -8.54 -4.61
C LEU A 128 6.24 -8.57 -5.33
N THR A 129 6.40 -9.54 -6.21
CA THR A 129 7.57 -9.70 -7.06
C THR A 129 7.16 -9.93 -8.51
N VAL A 130 8.03 -9.53 -9.44
CA VAL A 130 7.91 -9.81 -10.87
C VAL A 130 9.06 -10.73 -11.28
N CYS A 131 8.73 -11.80 -11.99
CA CYS A 131 9.67 -12.83 -12.40
C CYS A 131 9.89 -12.78 -13.92
N HIS A 132 11.09 -12.37 -14.33
CA HIS A 132 11.42 -12.22 -15.76
C HIS A 132 12.11 -13.45 -16.36
N ASN A 133 12.83 -14.21 -15.53
CA ASN A 133 13.54 -15.43 -15.87
C ASN A 133 13.29 -16.46 -14.77
N ASP A 134 13.45 -17.75 -15.06
CA ASP A 134 13.27 -18.82 -14.08
C ASP A 134 14.05 -18.54 -12.79
N ASN A 135 13.31 -18.45 -11.68
CA ASN A 135 13.81 -18.28 -10.31
C ASN A 135 14.43 -16.92 -9.90
N GLN A 136 14.21 -15.85 -10.66
CA GLN A 136 14.60 -14.49 -10.22
C GLN A 136 13.37 -13.64 -9.90
N TYR A 137 13.13 -13.36 -8.62
CA TYR A 137 11.94 -12.65 -8.14
C TYR A 137 12.29 -11.22 -7.76
N GLU A 138 12.18 -10.29 -8.72
CA GLU A 138 12.48 -8.88 -8.50
C GLU A 138 11.40 -8.24 -7.62
N PHE A 139 11.80 -7.60 -6.52
CA PHE A 139 10.87 -6.88 -5.66
C PHE A 139 10.15 -5.73 -6.40
N ALA A 140 8.82 -5.76 -6.39
CA ALA A 140 7.97 -4.75 -7.04
C ALA A 140 7.15 -3.91 -6.05
N GLY A 141 6.88 -4.45 -4.86
CA GLY A 141 6.11 -3.77 -3.83
C GLY A 141 5.72 -4.68 -2.68
N PHE A 142 4.96 -4.15 -1.73
CA PHE A 142 4.39 -4.94 -0.65
C PHE A 142 3.15 -4.27 -0.06
N PHE A 143 2.38 -5.04 0.71
CA PHE A 143 1.59 -4.47 1.80
C PHE A 143 1.88 -5.19 3.11
N SER A 144 1.67 -4.50 4.24
CA SER A 144 1.73 -5.10 5.58
C SER A 144 0.35 -5.20 6.20
N LYS A 145 0.15 -6.18 7.08
CA LYS A 145 -1.07 -6.39 7.88
C LYS A 145 -0.69 -6.65 9.33
N LEU A 146 -1.30 -5.93 10.27
CA LEU A 146 -1.16 -6.21 11.70
C LEU A 146 -1.83 -7.54 12.04
N GLN A 147 -1.11 -8.41 12.75
CA GLN A 147 -1.60 -9.76 13.07
C GLN A 147 -2.79 -9.74 14.04
N TYR A 148 -2.81 -8.80 14.97
CA TYR A 148 -3.79 -8.74 16.06
C TYR A 148 -4.97 -7.79 15.80
N GLN A 149 -5.02 -7.12 14.65
CA GLN A 149 -6.11 -6.21 14.28
C GLN A 149 -6.82 -6.73 13.03
N GLU A 150 -7.70 -7.70 13.22
CA GLU A 150 -8.37 -8.44 12.16
C GLU A 150 -9.13 -7.57 11.14
N ARG A 151 -9.78 -6.51 11.63
CA ARG A 151 -10.53 -5.55 10.79
C ARG A 151 -9.63 -4.60 10.00
N LEU A 152 -8.36 -4.48 10.36
CA LEU A 152 -7.37 -3.73 9.59
C LEU A 152 -6.65 -4.70 8.64
N ASN A 153 -7.15 -4.76 7.41
CA ASN A 153 -6.62 -5.72 6.44
C ASN A 153 -5.38 -5.22 5.69
N LEU A 154 -5.03 -3.94 5.84
CA LEU A 154 -3.86 -3.32 5.23
C LEU A 154 -3.37 -2.14 6.07
N SER A 155 -2.10 -2.16 6.48
CA SER A 155 -1.44 -1.11 7.25
C SER A 155 -0.62 -0.17 6.36
N CYS A 156 0.29 -0.72 5.56
CA CYS A 156 1.08 0.03 4.58
C CYS A 156 0.96 -0.63 3.21
N LEU A 157 0.94 0.16 2.15
CA LEU A 157 1.00 -0.31 0.76
C LEU A 157 2.06 0.50 0.02
N LEU A 158 3.00 -0.19 -0.62
CA LEU A 158 3.99 0.40 -1.50
C LEU A 158 4.06 -0.40 -2.80
N ILE A 159 3.98 0.31 -3.93
CA ILE A 159 4.40 -0.19 -5.23
C ILE A 159 5.55 0.71 -5.69
N LEU A 160 6.70 0.11 -6.02
CA LEU A 160 7.86 0.85 -6.48
C LEU A 160 7.53 1.61 -7.78
N PRO A 161 8.09 2.82 -7.99
CA PRO A 161 7.77 3.66 -9.14
C PRO A 161 7.78 2.95 -10.51
N PRO A 162 8.78 2.12 -10.86
CA PRO A 162 8.82 1.44 -12.16
C PRO A 162 7.66 0.47 -12.42
N TYR A 163 7.02 -0.02 -11.35
CA TYR A 163 5.95 -1.01 -11.38
C TYR A 163 4.55 -0.40 -11.16
N ARG A 164 4.45 0.94 -11.04
CA ARG A 164 3.18 1.64 -10.93
C ARG A 164 2.42 1.62 -12.27
N ASN A 165 1.12 1.91 -12.20
CA ASN A 165 0.20 1.95 -13.35
C ASN A 165 0.02 0.62 -14.11
N ARG A 166 0.51 -0.51 -13.55
CA ARG A 166 0.31 -1.88 -14.10
C ARG A 166 -0.80 -2.68 -13.40
N GLY A 167 -1.66 -2.01 -12.61
CA GLY A 167 -2.73 -2.67 -11.85
C GLY A 167 -2.30 -3.29 -10.51
N PHE A 168 -1.01 -3.36 -10.20
CA PHE A 168 -0.48 -3.99 -8.98
C PHE A 168 -1.03 -3.42 -7.68
N GLY A 169 -1.23 -2.10 -7.59
CA GLY A 169 -1.86 -1.50 -6.40
C GLY A 169 -3.27 -2.07 -6.14
N SER A 170 -4.08 -2.18 -7.20
CA SER A 170 -5.43 -2.75 -7.11
C SER A 170 -5.39 -4.26 -6.84
N LEU A 171 -4.42 -4.99 -7.39
CA LEU A 171 -4.19 -6.40 -7.07
C LEU A 171 -3.87 -6.59 -5.58
N MET A 172 -2.95 -5.80 -5.02
CA MET A 172 -2.58 -5.89 -3.60
C MET A 172 -3.75 -5.58 -2.67
N VAL A 173 -4.58 -4.58 -3.02
CA VAL A 173 -5.84 -4.31 -2.32
C VAL A 173 -6.83 -5.47 -2.47
N HIS A 174 -6.93 -6.08 -3.66
CA HIS A 174 -7.79 -7.24 -3.87
C HIS A 174 -7.40 -8.43 -2.99
N ILE A 175 -6.10 -8.73 -2.93
CA ILE A 175 -5.54 -9.80 -2.11
C ILE A 175 -5.78 -9.54 -0.63
N SER A 176 -5.63 -8.31 -0.13
CA SER A 176 -5.92 -8.01 1.29
C SER A 176 -7.37 -8.28 1.66
N TYR A 177 -8.33 -7.98 0.78
CA TYR A 177 -9.73 -8.35 0.97
C TYR A 177 -9.98 -9.86 0.81
N ALA A 178 -9.28 -10.54 -0.10
CA ALA A 178 -9.39 -11.98 -0.28
C ALA A 178 -8.94 -12.74 0.99
N LEU A 179 -7.82 -12.31 1.59
CA LEU A 179 -7.32 -12.86 2.85
C LEU A 179 -8.29 -12.62 4.01
N SER A 180 -8.95 -11.45 4.07
CA SER A 180 -10.03 -11.23 5.04
C SER A 180 -11.18 -12.24 4.87
N ARG A 181 -11.63 -12.48 3.63
CA ARG A 181 -12.70 -13.45 3.36
C ARG A 181 -12.31 -14.88 3.73
N LEU A 182 -11.09 -15.30 3.40
CA LEU A 182 -10.58 -16.63 3.76
C LEU A 182 -10.49 -16.83 5.28
N ALA A 183 -10.29 -15.76 6.03
CA ALA A 183 -10.29 -15.76 7.50
C ALA A 183 -11.70 -15.61 8.11
N ASN A 184 -12.78 -15.71 7.33
CA ASN A 184 -14.17 -15.44 7.75
C ASN A 184 -14.38 -14.03 8.35
N ILE A 185 -13.47 -13.09 8.03
CA ILE A 185 -13.59 -11.69 8.40
C ILE A 185 -14.27 -10.98 7.25
N HIS A 186 -15.56 -10.75 7.42
CA HIS A 186 -16.36 -10.15 6.38
C HIS A 186 -16.06 -8.63 6.24
N THR A 187 -15.68 -7.92 7.32
CA THR A 187 -15.34 -6.48 7.34
C THR A 187 -13.84 -6.22 7.39
N GLY A 188 -13.31 -5.48 6.40
CA GLY A 188 -11.90 -5.05 6.38
C GLY A 188 -11.73 -3.64 5.83
N THR A 189 -10.87 -2.83 6.46
CA THR A 189 -10.51 -1.48 6.02
C THR A 189 -9.00 -1.29 6.06
N PRO A 190 -8.43 -0.43 5.19
CA PRO A 190 -7.08 0.07 5.40
C PRO A 190 -6.96 0.89 6.68
N GLU A 191 -5.74 0.95 7.21
CA GLU A 191 -5.29 1.90 8.22
C GLU A 191 -5.36 3.34 7.68
N ARG A 192 -5.64 4.30 8.58
CA ARG A 192 -5.80 5.72 8.27
C ARG A 192 -4.72 6.54 8.97
N PRO A 193 -4.29 7.68 8.41
CA PRO A 193 -4.72 8.25 7.14
C PRO A 193 -4.10 7.56 5.91
N LEU A 194 -4.86 7.52 4.80
CA LEU A 194 -4.34 7.09 3.50
C LEU A 194 -3.54 8.21 2.85
N SER A 195 -2.46 7.86 2.14
CA SER A 195 -1.82 8.80 1.21
C SER A 195 -2.76 9.14 0.05
N THR A 196 -2.53 10.26 -0.64
CA THR A 196 -3.32 10.65 -1.84
C THR A 196 -3.36 9.52 -2.87
N GLN A 197 -2.22 8.88 -3.13
CA GLN A 197 -2.13 7.75 -4.06
C GLN A 197 -2.87 6.52 -3.53
N GLY A 198 -2.77 6.24 -2.22
CA GLY A 198 -3.50 5.15 -1.57
C GLY A 198 -5.01 5.34 -1.70
N LEU A 199 -5.50 6.55 -1.43
CA LEU A 199 -6.90 6.90 -1.58
C LEU A 199 -7.39 6.71 -3.03
N LEU A 200 -6.65 7.20 -4.03
CA LEU A 200 -7.00 7.00 -5.44
C LEU A 200 -7.02 5.51 -5.83
N CYS A 201 -6.07 4.72 -5.33
CA CYS A 201 -6.03 3.27 -5.55
C CYS A 201 -7.28 2.58 -5.00
N TYR A 202 -7.62 2.85 -3.74
CA TYR A 202 -8.82 2.29 -3.09
C TYR A 202 -10.11 2.75 -3.77
N ARG A 203 -10.21 4.04 -4.15
CA ARG A 203 -11.32 4.59 -4.93
C ARG A 203 -11.54 3.81 -6.23
N LYS A 204 -10.47 3.62 -7.01
CA LYS A 204 -10.52 2.87 -8.27
C LYS A 204 -10.96 1.42 -8.04
N TYR A 205 -10.39 0.75 -7.04
CA TYR A 205 -10.72 -0.63 -6.71
C TYR A 205 -12.19 -0.80 -6.32
N TRP A 206 -12.68 0.01 -5.37
CA TRP A 206 -14.07 -0.10 -4.93
C TRP A 206 -15.05 0.27 -6.04
N LYS A 207 -14.76 1.31 -6.84
CA LYS A 207 -15.60 1.67 -7.99
C LYS A 207 -15.74 0.49 -8.95
N SER A 208 -14.64 -0.16 -9.32
CA SER A 208 -14.65 -1.34 -10.19
C SER A 208 -15.46 -2.49 -9.55
N LYS A 209 -15.26 -2.80 -8.27
CA LYS A 209 -15.98 -3.92 -7.63
C LYS A 209 -17.47 -3.66 -7.44
N ILE A 210 -17.88 -2.42 -7.22
CA ILE A 210 -19.29 -2.04 -7.20
C ILE A 210 -19.87 -2.21 -8.61
N PHE A 211 -19.19 -1.71 -9.64
CA PHE A 211 -19.65 -1.84 -11.02
C PHE A 211 -19.77 -3.30 -11.46
N ASP A 212 -18.75 -4.12 -11.21
CA ASP A 212 -18.77 -5.57 -11.46
C ASP A 212 -20.00 -6.23 -10.81
N TYR A 213 -20.29 -5.88 -9.55
CA TYR A 213 -21.45 -6.41 -8.82
C TYR A 213 -22.78 -5.96 -9.44
N LEU A 214 -22.91 -4.68 -9.78
CA LEU A 214 -24.15 -4.16 -10.41
C LEU A 214 -24.41 -4.81 -11.76
N LEU A 215 -23.37 -5.12 -12.55
CA LEU A 215 -23.54 -5.81 -13.84
C LEU A 215 -24.03 -7.26 -13.69
N THR A 216 -23.85 -7.90 -12.53
CA THR A 216 -24.40 -9.26 -12.29
C THR A 216 -25.90 -9.26 -11.97
N LYS A 217 -26.51 -8.09 -11.85
CA LYS A 217 -27.89 -7.91 -11.43
C LYS A 217 -28.75 -7.60 -12.66
N THR A 218 -29.92 -8.21 -12.75
CA THR A 218 -30.85 -7.95 -13.84
C THR A 218 -31.50 -6.58 -13.68
N ASN A 219 -31.90 -5.97 -14.79
CA ASN A 219 -32.76 -4.78 -14.77
C ASN A 219 -34.01 -5.11 -13.93
N ASP A 220 -34.39 -4.21 -13.04
CA ASP A 220 -35.47 -4.31 -12.04
C ASP A 220 -35.17 -4.95 -10.67
N GLU A 221 -33.97 -5.49 -10.41
CA GLU A 221 -33.61 -5.90 -9.04
C GLU A 221 -33.35 -4.68 -8.13
N GLN A 222 -34.17 -4.52 -7.08
CA GLN A 222 -33.85 -3.61 -5.98
C GLN A 222 -32.83 -4.25 -5.05
N ILE A 223 -31.65 -3.64 -4.96
CA ILE A 223 -30.61 -4.12 -4.07
C ILE A 223 -30.79 -3.42 -2.73
N ALA A 224 -31.33 -4.15 -1.74
CA ALA A 224 -31.36 -3.69 -0.36
C ALA A 224 -29.94 -3.62 0.19
N ILE A 225 -29.60 -2.48 0.76
CA ILE A 225 -28.27 -2.21 1.28
C ILE A 225 -28.28 -2.42 2.78
N ASN A 226 -27.78 -3.56 3.25
CA ASN A 226 -27.66 -3.79 4.69
C ASN A 226 -26.36 -3.18 5.27
N GLY A 227 -26.52 -2.41 6.34
CA GLY A 227 -25.65 -1.30 6.76
C GLY A 227 -24.22 -1.63 7.18
N SER A 228 -23.82 -2.90 7.32
CA SER A 228 -22.47 -3.24 7.78
C SER A 228 -21.40 -3.20 6.68
N TYR A 229 -21.76 -3.40 5.39
CA TYR A 229 -20.79 -3.56 4.30
C TYR A 229 -20.76 -2.47 3.26
N LEU A 230 -21.92 -1.88 2.96
CA LEU A 230 -22.02 -0.92 1.87
C LEU A 230 -22.18 0.51 2.38
N PHE A 231 -22.69 0.76 3.60
CA PHE A 231 -22.69 2.11 4.16
C PHE A 231 -21.27 2.67 4.23
N TYR A 232 -20.28 1.86 4.63
CA TYR A 232 -18.87 2.28 4.59
C TYR A 232 -18.39 2.51 3.15
N ARG A 233 -18.80 1.67 2.19
CA ARG A 233 -18.40 1.77 0.78
C ARG A 233 -19.07 2.93 0.03
N LEU A 234 -20.33 3.25 0.33
CA LEU A 234 -21.12 4.34 -0.23
C LEU A 234 -20.83 5.67 0.47
N TYR A 235 -20.63 5.68 1.79
CA TYR A 235 -20.12 6.84 2.53
C TYR A 235 -18.76 7.27 2.00
N LEU A 236 -17.90 6.29 1.66
CA LEU A 236 -16.71 6.57 0.88
C LEU A 236 -17.10 7.17 -0.46
N CYS A 237 -17.90 6.51 -1.32
CA CYS A 237 -18.36 7.03 -2.63
C CYS A 237 -18.87 8.49 -2.61
N GLN A 238 -19.66 8.88 -1.61
CA GLN A 238 -20.20 10.24 -1.43
C GLN A 238 -19.08 11.26 -1.16
N ARG A 239 -18.02 10.87 -0.44
CA ARG A 239 -16.78 11.67 -0.28
C ARG A 239 -15.80 11.57 -1.45
N LEU A 240 -15.99 10.66 -2.42
CA LEU A 240 -15.12 10.50 -3.61
C LEU A 240 -15.63 11.28 -4.84
N ASN A 241 -16.70 12.06 -4.71
CA ASN A 241 -17.27 12.89 -5.79
C ASN A 241 -17.60 12.11 -7.06
N LEU A 242 -18.10 10.87 -6.90
CA LEU A 242 -18.56 10.07 -8.02
C LEU A 242 -19.98 10.53 -8.40
N ASN A 243 -20.15 11.05 -9.61
CA ASN A 243 -21.45 11.51 -10.11
C ASN A 243 -22.30 10.29 -10.50
N TYR A 244 -23.35 10.00 -9.72
CA TYR A 244 -24.23 8.83 -9.86
C TYR A 244 -25.72 9.19 -9.87
N SER A 245 -26.07 10.45 -10.15
CA SER A 245 -27.44 10.97 -10.06
C SER A 245 -28.47 10.25 -10.94
N SER A 246 -28.06 9.42 -11.89
CA SER A 246 -28.95 8.57 -12.69
C SER A 246 -29.15 7.14 -12.17
N LEU A 247 -28.24 6.60 -11.34
CA LEU A 247 -28.21 5.16 -10.99
C LEU A 247 -28.59 4.85 -9.53
N ILE A 248 -28.56 5.84 -8.63
CA ILE A 248 -28.88 5.64 -7.21
C ILE A 248 -30.07 6.52 -6.87
N LYS A 249 -31.25 5.92 -6.73
CA LYS A 249 -32.45 6.58 -6.20
C LYS A 249 -32.55 6.31 -4.71
N MET A 250 -32.51 7.35 -3.89
CA MET A 250 -32.85 7.24 -2.47
C MET A 250 -34.37 7.14 -2.35
N ASN A 251 -34.89 5.98 -1.97
CA ASN A 251 -36.30 5.82 -1.63
C ASN A 251 -36.46 5.97 -0.11
N GLU A 252 -37.03 7.08 0.34
CA GLU A 252 -37.35 7.34 1.75
C GLU A 252 -38.62 6.60 2.24
N GLU A 253 -39.28 5.83 1.36
CA GLU A 253 -40.63 5.28 1.58
C GLU A 253 -40.72 3.99 2.43
N TYR A 254 -39.65 3.51 3.07
CA TYR A 254 -39.72 2.30 3.91
C TYR A 254 -39.51 2.59 5.41
N PRO A 255 -40.51 3.16 6.12
CA PRO A 255 -40.42 3.45 7.55
C PRO A 255 -40.36 2.19 8.44
N CYS A 256 -40.56 1.00 7.87
CA CYS A 256 -40.60 -0.27 8.60
C CYS A 256 -39.24 -0.99 8.71
N LEU A 257 -38.20 -0.51 8.01
CA LEU A 257 -36.88 -1.13 8.02
C LEU A 257 -35.96 -0.48 9.07
N PRO A 258 -35.07 -1.24 9.73
CA PRO A 258 -34.03 -0.69 10.60
C PRO A 258 -33.26 0.43 9.88
N ALA A 259 -32.77 1.45 10.59
CA ALA A 259 -32.07 2.59 9.98
C ALA A 259 -30.89 2.22 9.07
N THR A 260 -30.36 1.00 9.22
CA THR A 260 -29.29 0.41 8.42
C THR A 260 -29.71 -0.06 7.03
N ASP A 261 -31.00 -0.17 6.73
CA ASP A 261 -31.56 -0.78 5.51
C ASP A 261 -32.33 0.22 4.63
N ARG A 262 -32.23 1.53 4.90
CA ARG A 262 -32.98 2.60 4.20
C ARG A 262 -32.41 2.98 2.83
N TYR A 263 -31.41 2.28 2.32
CA TYR A 263 -30.79 2.59 1.04
C TYR A 263 -31.05 1.46 0.05
N SER A 264 -31.55 1.81 -1.12
CA SER A 264 -31.68 0.89 -2.26
C SER A 264 -31.03 1.50 -3.50
N ILE A 265 -30.50 0.65 -4.37
CA ILE A 265 -30.02 1.05 -5.70
C ILE A 265 -30.96 0.39 -6.70
N LYS A 266 -31.57 1.20 -7.56
CA LYS A 266 -32.36 0.73 -8.70
C LYS A 266 -31.52 0.89 -9.97
N ILE A 267 -31.15 -0.24 -10.57
CA ILE A 267 -30.41 -0.29 -11.84
C ILE A 267 -31.43 -0.12 -12.97
N THR A 268 -31.26 0.92 -13.78
CA THR A 268 -32.05 1.22 -14.99
C THR A 268 -31.24 0.97 -16.25
#